data_AF-A0A7Y4U2F6-F1
#
_entry.id   AF-A0A7Y4U2F6-F1
#
_cell.length_a   1.000
_cell.length_b   1.000
_cell.length_c   1.000
_cell.angle_alpha   90.00
_cell.angle_beta   90.00
_cell.angle_gamma   90.00
#
_symmetry.space_group_name_H-M   'P 1'
#
loop_
_entity.id
_entity.type
_entity.pdbx_description
1 polymer ?
#
loop_
_entity_poly.entity_id
_entity_poly.type
_entity_poly.pdbx_seq_one_letter_code
_entity_poly.pdbx_strand_id
1 'polypeptide(L)'
;MSTKPPHPLHPGESTRLLSILCHPTELEAVLNRPRFSPAHIERARRDKQSDPIDWANFYNTVTLPLARISPVLYPGRDALLASWHALRQVRTLDATTLVHVLVVLLETVPATLPEDAPVVPLPLTSSPGVPKATAAHPRAYQGTTYKPPKPLRPPALDLQPALCQSRERQRLLRHLRPHLPAALAELAALGYSPARLASANQLMARSARPLETGLPDHVSHNSMSPPPLLFLHSLFPSISELPAFDIRAYLAVFHSLSLADDPALRAALGRLVSLRNTPLTRAWCQIVAWFPAQRRSAFVAQLLESGTYQHDPQHVTLEVVDEFNLLTPDTHYNEWVSLLLEAIRKEVSLAYLLSGFRLAVTFHPDARFAIQGDCRDFAYDTVETLILSLPNDYPDAGWYALPLWERCGQLSGFVDVLRQTEWHRFPPTIRRQYASFLINFIQHDVSGAELEKKWRAVKACLPQLEDLIHATPAAYQGRVLGELAGYLWQWDTPEE
;
A
#
# COMPACT_ATOMS: atom_id res chain seq x y z
N MET A 1 3.65 -14.06 -24.72
CA MET A 1 4.14 -12.72 -24.32
C MET A 1 4.86 -12.88 -23.00
N SER A 2 6.20 -12.72 -22.97
CA SER A 2 7.00 -12.91 -21.77
C SER A 2 6.95 -11.62 -20.93
N THR A 3 6.07 -11.55 -19.95
CA THR A 3 6.10 -10.51 -18.94
C THR A 3 7.29 -10.77 -18.03
N LYS A 4 8.38 -10.05 -18.28
CA LYS A 4 9.54 -9.98 -17.39
C LYS A 4 9.01 -9.73 -15.96
N PRO A 5 9.34 -10.56 -14.95
CA PRO A 5 8.85 -10.35 -13.61
C PRO A 5 9.29 -8.96 -13.12
N PRO A 6 8.45 -8.24 -12.36
CA PRO A 6 8.80 -6.93 -11.84
C PRO A 6 10.11 -7.05 -11.07
N HIS A 7 11.09 -6.20 -11.41
CA HIS A 7 12.37 -6.16 -10.72
C HIS A 7 12.13 -5.98 -9.22
N PRO A 8 12.77 -6.77 -8.34
CA PRO A 8 12.70 -6.55 -6.90
C PRO A 8 13.22 -5.14 -6.61
N LEU A 9 12.49 -4.41 -5.76
CA LEU A 9 12.86 -3.07 -5.33
C LEU A 9 14.32 -3.07 -4.84
N HIS A 10 15.16 -2.21 -5.40
CA HIS A 10 16.56 -2.11 -4.97
C HIS A 10 16.61 -1.81 -3.46
N PRO A 11 17.59 -2.33 -2.69
CA PRO A 11 17.64 -2.18 -1.23
C PRO A 11 17.72 -0.72 -0.71
N GLY A 12 17.89 0.28 -1.59
CA GLY A 12 17.73 1.71 -1.26
C GLY A 12 16.31 2.27 -1.48
N GLU A 13 15.41 1.55 -2.15
CA GLU A 13 14.05 1.96 -2.55
C GLU A 13 12.97 1.67 -1.49
N SER A 14 13.35 1.03 -0.40
CA SER A 14 12.44 0.62 0.66
C SER A 14 12.08 1.78 1.58
N THR A 15 12.90 2.81 1.74
CA THR A 15 12.50 4.01 2.51
C THR A 15 11.74 4.99 1.62
N ARG A 16 10.61 5.52 2.11
CA ARG A 16 9.82 6.53 1.39
C ARG A 16 9.61 7.77 2.25
N LEU A 17 9.68 8.95 1.62
CA LEU A 17 9.25 10.20 2.23
C LEU A 17 7.72 10.26 2.20
N LEU A 18 7.08 10.41 3.37
CA LEU A 18 5.64 10.63 3.47
C LEU A 18 5.32 12.13 3.44
N SER A 19 6.02 12.91 4.26
CA SER A 19 5.79 14.35 4.38
C SER A 19 7.01 15.07 4.92
N ILE A 20 7.01 16.39 4.78
CA ILE A 20 7.95 17.29 5.45
C ILE A 20 7.13 18.16 6.41
N LEU A 21 7.46 18.11 7.69
CA LEU A 21 6.86 18.91 8.75
C LEU A 21 7.60 20.23 8.90
N CYS A 22 6.83 21.31 9.03
CA CYS A 22 7.32 22.65 9.26
C CYS A 22 7.22 22.99 10.75
N HIS A 23 8.35 22.99 11.46
CA HIS A 23 8.47 23.48 12.82
C HIS A 23 9.01 24.92 12.83
N PRO A 24 8.85 25.69 13.92
CA PRO A 24 9.34 27.06 13.97
C PRO A 24 10.86 27.21 13.76
N THR A 25 11.64 26.19 14.13
CA THR A 25 13.11 26.23 14.12
C THR A 25 13.73 25.38 13.02
N GLU A 26 13.04 24.33 12.57
CA GLU A 26 13.59 23.37 11.61
C GLU A 26 12.51 22.72 10.74
N LEU A 27 12.97 22.08 9.67
CA LEU A 27 12.13 21.20 8.86
C LEU A 27 12.50 19.76 9.19
N GLU A 28 11.48 18.93 9.45
CA GLU A 28 11.65 17.50 9.68
C GLU A 28 10.99 16.72 8.56
N ALA A 29 11.58 15.62 8.13
CA ALA A 29 10.86 14.68 7.27
C ALA A 29 10.36 13.49 8.05
N VAL A 30 9.17 13.07 7.65
CA VAL A 30 8.50 11.87 8.09
C VAL A 30 8.76 10.81 7.04
N LEU A 31 9.55 9.80 7.41
CA LEU A 31 9.92 8.69 6.55
C LEU A 31 9.14 7.44 6.97
N ASN A 32 8.72 6.65 5.99
CA ASN A 32 8.21 5.31 6.17
C ASN A 32 9.31 4.30 5.83
N ARG A 33 9.65 3.42 6.77
CA ARG A 33 10.69 2.39 6.60
C ARG A 33 10.16 1.02 6.96
N PRO A 34 10.47 -0.04 6.19
CA PRO A 34 10.22 -1.40 6.64
C PRO A 34 11.17 -1.72 7.80
N ARG A 35 10.65 -2.44 8.80
CA ARG A 35 11.42 -2.95 9.94
C ARG A 35 12.33 -4.11 9.55
N PHE A 36 11.93 -4.88 8.54
CA PHE A 36 12.63 -6.07 8.09
C PHE A 36 13.30 -5.81 6.74
N SER A 37 14.52 -6.33 6.56
CA SER A 37 15.22 -6.26 5.28
C SER A 37 14.63 -7.26 4.28
N PRO A 38 14.75 -7.05 2.96
CA PRO A 38 14.30 -8.02 1.96
C PRO A 38 14.91 -9.42 2.18
N ALA A 39 16.18 -9.50 2.61
CA ALA A 39 16.84 -10.76 2.92
C ALA A 39 16.21 -11.48 4.13
N HIS A 40 15.74 -10.73 5.13
CA HIS A 40 15.00 -11.29 6.25
C HIS A 40 13.66 -11.86 5.78
N ILE A 41 12.93 -11.14 4.93
CA ILE A 41 11.63 -11.58 4.38
C ILE A 41 11.79 -12.88 3.61
N GLU A 42 12.78 -12.94 2.71
CA GLU A 42 13.07 -14.14 1.91
C GLU A 42 13.52 -15.33 2.77
N ARG A 43 14.30 -15.08 3.82
CA ARG A 43 14.66 -16.13 4.79
C ARG A 43 13.42 -16.64 5.50
N ALA A 44 12.54 -15.75 5.94
CA ALA A 44 11.33 -16.13 6.67
C ALA A 44 10.32 -16.91 5.82
N ARG A 45 10.29 -16.65 4.51
CA ARG A 45 9.51 -17.45 3.56
C ARG A 45 10.05 -18.85 3.35
N ARG A 46 11.38 -19.03 3.39
CA ARG A 46 12.04 -20.32 3.12
C ARG A 46 12.17 -21.20 4.35
N ASP A 47 12.51 -20.60 5.48
CA ASP A 47 12.86 -21.31 6.71
C ASP A 47 11.69 -21.33 7.70
N LYS A 48 11.14 -22.53 7.93
CA LYS A 48 10.03 -22.74 8.88
C LYS A 48 10.42 -22.42 10.32
N GLN A 49 11.70 -22.42 10.67
CA GLN A 49 12.19 -22.19 12.03
C GLN A 49 12.56 -20.73 12.29
N SER A 50 12.50 -19.87 11.28
CA SER A 50 12.78 -18.45 11.46
C SER A 50 11.70 -17.74 12.26
N ASP A 51 12.08 -16.65 12.94
CA ASP A 51 11.15 -15.82 13.68
C ASP A 51 10.04 -15.29 12.75
N PRO A 52 8.76 -15.40 13.15
CA PRO A 52 7.66 -14.92 12.31
C PRO A 52 7.76 -13.41 12.11
N ILE A 53 7.52 -12.97 10.88
CA ILE A 53 7.44 -11.54 10.57
C ILE A 53 6.17 -10.96 11.21
N ASP A 54 6.35 -9.93 12.03
CA ASP A 54 5.24 -9.09 12.50
C ASP A 54 4.78 -8.18 11.36
N TRP A 55 3.92 -8.73 10.49
CA TRP A 55 3.34 -8.03 9.36
C TRP A 55 2.47 -6.84 9.79
N ALA A 56 1.85 -6.90 10.97
CA ALA A 56 0.99 -5.82 11.46
C ALA A 56 1.81 -4.56 11.75
N ASN A 57 3.05 -4.69 12.21
CA ASN A 57 3.95 -3.57 12.46
C ASN A 57 5.11 -3.48 11.46
N PHE A 58 4.94 -4.04 10.25
CA PHE A 58 6.02 -4.17 9.28
C PHE A 58 6.66 -2.82 8.91
N TYR A 59 5.86 -1.76 8.81
CA TYR A 59 6.34 -0.41 8.55
C TYR A 59 6.36 0.43 9.82
N ASN A 60 7.44 1.18 10.01
CA ASN A 60 7.50 2.24 11.02
C ASN A 60 7.61 3.61 10.37
N THR A 61 7.10 4.61 11.10
CA THR A 61 7.29 6.01 10.75
C THR A 61 8.45 6.55 11.59
N VAL A 62 9.43 7.15 10.94
CA VAL A 62 10.60 7.75 11.58
C VAL A 62 10.71 9.20 11.16
N THR A 63 10.87 10.09 12.12
CA THR A 63 11.07 11.52 11.88
C THR A 63 12.55 11.86 11.97
N LEU A 64 13.07 12.61 11.00
CA LEU A 64 14.48 13.04 10.95
C LEU A 64 14.57 14.50 10.48
N PRO A 65 15.55 15.29 10.94
CA PRO A 65 15.81 16.61 10.37
C PRO A 65 16.02 16.53 8.85
N LEU A 66 15.39 17.43 8.08
CA LEU A 66 15.41 17.43 6.62
C LEU A 66 16.83 17.45 6.04
N ALA A 67 17.75 18.15 6.72
CA ALA A 67 19.17 18.21 6.34
C ALA A 67 19.89 16.86 6.38
N ARG A 68 19.37 15.85 7.10
CA ARG A 68 19.99 14.53 7.25
C ARG A 68 19.53 13.50 6.21
N ILE A 69 18.60 13.86 5.33
CA ILE A 69 18.02 12.94 4.36
C ILE A 69 18.80 13.02 3.05
N SER A 70 18.97 11.89 2.36
CA SER A 70 19.58 11.88 1.03
C SER A 70 18.76 12.68 0.00
N PRO A 71 19.38 13.47 -0.90
CA PRO A 71 18.71 14.09 -2.04
C PRO A 71 18.03 13.08 -2.98
N VAL A 72 18.49 11.82 -2.96
CA VAL A 72 17.86 10.74 -3.73
C VAL A 72 16.43 10.47 -3.25
N LEU A 73 16.16 10.62 -1.94
CA LEU A 73 14.82 10.45 -1.38
C LEU A 73 13.94 11.68 -1.62
N TYR A 74 14.54 12.87 -1.70
CA TYR A 74 13.83 14.11 -1.99
C TYR A 74 14.73 15.06 -2.79
N PRO A 75 14.60 15.08 -4.13
CA PRO A 75 15.44 15.92 -4.99
C PRO A 75 15.34 17.42 -4.67
N GLY A 76 14.19 17.88 -4.18
CA GLY A 76 13.94 19.28 -3.79
C GLY A 76 14.55 19.69 -2.45
N ARG A 77 15.27 18.79 -1.74
CA ARG A 77 15.76 19.01 -0.36
C ARG A 77 16.52 20.32 -0.20
N ASP A 78 17.51 20.55 -1.06
CA ASP A 78 18.42 21.69 -0.89
C ASP A 78 17.73 23.02 -1.22
N ALA A 79 16.86 23.04 -2.24
CA ALA A 79 16.06 24.21 -2.60
C ALA A 79 15.06 24.58 -1.49
N LEU A 80 14.43 23.57 -0.87
CA LEU A 80 13.53 23.78 0.26
C LEU A 80 14.26 24.29 1.50
N LEU A 81 15.42 23.70 1.85
CA LEU A 81 16.25 24.18 2.96
C LEU A 81 16.76 25.60 2.72
N ALA A 82 17.19 25.91 1.49
CA ALA A 82 17.62 27.26 1.13
C ALA A 82 16.47 28.27 1.30
N SER A 83 15.26 27.93 0.83
CA SER A 83 14.07 28.77 1.02
C SER A 83 13.72 28.94 2.49
N TRP A 84 13.79 27.86 3.27
CA TRP A 84 13.56 27.90 4.72
C TRP A 84 14.56 28.82 5.42
N HIS A 85 15.86 28.73 5.11
CA HIS A 85 16.88 29.59 5.69
C HIS A 85 16.78 31.05 5.25
N ALA A 86 16.39 31.32 4.01
CA ALA A 86 16.18 32.67 3.51
C ALA A 86 15.09 33.41 4.31
N LEU A 87 14.07 32.68 4.79
CA LEU A 87 12.99 33.24 5.60
C LEU A 87 13.39 33.66 7.02
N ARG A 88 14.59 33.29 7.49
CA ARG A 88 15.10 33.68 8.82
C ARG A 88 15.63 35.11 8.87
N GLN A 89 15.98 35.69 7.72
CA GLN A 89 16.66 36.99 7.65
C GLN A 89 16.00 37.94 6.63
N VAL A 90 14.67 37.99 6.62
CA VAL A 90 13.91 38.78 5.65
C VAL A 90 13.96 40.26 5.98
N ARG A 91 14.32 41.11 5.01
CA ARG A 91 14.36 42.57 5.19
C ARG A 91 13.23 43.30 4.49
N THR A 92 12.71 42.72 3.42
CA THR A 92 11.67 43.29 2.55
C THR A 92 10.62 42.22 2.29
N LEU A 93 9.34 42.59 2.28
CA LEU A 93 8.25 41.68 1.93
C LEU A 93 7.93 41.89 0.44
N ASP A 94 8.65 41.18 -0.42
CA ASP A 94 8.62 41.32 -1.88
C ASP A 94 8.29 40.00 -2.59
N ALA A 95 8.44 39.97 -3.91
CA ALA A 95 8.18 38.78 -4.72
C ALA A 95 9.10 37.61 -4.35
N THR A 96 10.39 37.85 -4.14
CA THR A 96 11.36 36.81 -3.75
C THR A 96 11.01 36.22 -2.39
N THR A 97 10.60 37.06 -1.43
CA THR A 97 10.10 36.58 -0.13
C THR A 97 8.86 35.71 -0.30
N LEU A 98 7.91 36.12 -1.16
CA LEU A 98 6.73 35.32 -1.45
C LEU A 98 7.09 34.00 -2.13
N VAL A 99 8.10 33.94 -3.01
CA VAL A 99 8.59 32.69 -3.59
C VAL A 99 9.05 31.74 -2.48
N HIS A 100 9.90 32.17 -1.57
CA HIS A 100 10.36 31.32 -0.46
C HIS A 100 9.21 30.86 0.45
N VAL A 101 8.26 31.76 0.75
CA VAL A 101 7.04 31.41 1.50
C VAL A 101 6.22 30.34 0.78
N LEU A 102 5.99 30.50 -0.53
CA LEU A 102 5.20 29.56 -1.31
C LEU A 102 5.91 28.21 -1.47
N VAL A 103 7.22 28.19 -1.70
CA VAL A 103 8.02 26.94 -1.71
C VAL A 103 7.79 26.16 -0.42
N VAL A 104 7.94 26.81 0.73
CA VAL A 104 7.74 26.15 2.04
C VAL A 104 6.30 25.67 2.19
N LEU A 105 5.29 26.49 1.87
CA LEU A 105 3.88 26.12 2.04
C LEU A 105 3.39 25.04 1.06
N LEU A 106 4.01 24.93 -0.11
CA LEU A 106 3.70 23.88 -1.10
C LEU A 106 4.36 22.55 -0.73
N GLU A 107 5.57 22.58 -0.18
CA GLU A 107 6.39 21.39 0.05
C GLU A 107 6.28 20.85 1.49
N THR A 108 5.70 21.60 2.42
CA THR A 108 5.63 21.23 3.84
C THR A 108 4.21 21.25 4.39
N VAL A 109 4.03 20.54 5.49
CA VAL A 109 2.80 20.53 6.30
C VAL A 109 3.14 21.10 7.68
N PRO A 110 2.30 21.96 8.26
CA PRO A 110 2.55 22.48 9.61
C PRO A 110 2.67 21.33 10.62
N ALA A 111 3.72 21.37 11.44
CA ALA A 111 3.79 20.49 12.60
C ALA A 111 2.65 20.83 13.59
N THR A 112 2.15 19.82 14.31
CA THR A 112 1.27 20.04 15.46
C THR A 112 2.02 20.86 16.50
N LEU A 113 1.68 22.14 16.62
CA LEU A 113 2.07 22.96 17.75
C LEU A 113 1.03 22.77 18.86
N PRO A 114 1.45 22.78 20.15
CA PRO A 114 0.50 22.92 21.25
C PRO A 114 -0.38 24.15 21.01
N GLU A 115 -1.69 24.04 21.25
CA GLU A 115 -2.62 25.16 21.05
C GLU A 115 -2.22 26.41 21.86
N ASP A 116 -1.54 26.21 22.98
CA ASP A 116 -1.05 27.26 23.89
C ASP A 116 0.34 27.82 23.52
N ALA A 117 0.93 27.41 22.39
CA ALA A 117 2.22 27.95 21.99
C ALA A 117 2.11 29.47 21.78
N PRO A 118 2.96 30.30 22.43
CA PRO A 118 2.84 31.74 22.36
C PRO A 118 2.93 32.22 20.91
N VAL A 119 1.88 32.92 20.47
CA VAL A 119 1.85 33.60 19.18
C VAL A 119 2.74 34.83 19.28
N VAL A 120 3.88 34.81 18.60
CA VAL A 120 4.70 36.01 18.42
C VAL A 120 4.11 36.75 17.23
N PRO A 121 3.36 37.85 17.44
CA PRO A 121 2.76 38.57 16.33
C PRO A 121 3.86 39.13 15.43
N LEU A 122 3.71 38.98 14.10
CA LEU A 122 4.68 39.59 13.21
C LEU A 122 4.54 41.12 13.29
N PRO A 123 5.66 41.85 13.49
CA PRO A 123 5.67 43.30 13.36
C PRO A 123 5.61 43.66 11.87
N LEU A 124 4.46 43.42 11.24
CA LEU A 124 4.12 43.89 9.89
C LEU A 124 3.76 45.37 10.00
N THR A 125 4.68 46.20 10.48
CA THR A 125 4.47 47.64 10.53
C THR A 125 4.54 48.18 9.10
N SER A 126 3.52 48.97 8.75
CA SER A 126 3.52 49.82 7.55
C SER A 126 4.85 50.57 7.44
N SER A 127 5.39 50.66 6.22
CA SER A 127 6.67 51.31 5.90
C SER A 127 6.97 52.51 6.81
N PRO A 128 8.23 52.67 7.28
CA PRO A 128 8.58 53.75 8.20
C PRO A 128 8.01 55.06 7.67
N GLY A 129 7.08 55.63 8.43
CA GLY A 129 6.33 56.80 8.00
C GLY A 129 7.31 57.87 7.55
N VAL A 130 7.03 58.50 6.40
CA VAL A 130 7.82 59.66 5.94
C VAL A 130 7.94 60.62 7.11
N PRO A 131 9.16 61.00 7.55
CA PRO A 131 9.34 61.82 8.73
C PRO A 131 8.53 63.12 8.56
N LYS A 132 7.48 63.28 9.37
CA LYS A 132 6.64 64.47 9.36
C LYS A 132 7.36 65.57 10.13
N ALA A 133 7.35 66.78 9.58
CA ALA A 133 7.81 67.96 10.31
C ALA A 133 7.00 68.07 11.61
N THR A 134 7.68 68.01 12.75
CA THR A 134 7.07 68.21 14.07
C THR A 134 7.11 69.69 14.42
N ALA A 135 6.22 70.15 15.31
CA ALA A 135 6.20 71.56 15.75
C ALA A 135 7.53 72.04 16.35
N ALA A 136 8.36 71.12 16.87
CA ALA A 136 9.70 71.40 17.36
C ALA A 136 10.75 71.60 16.23
N HIS A 137 10.48 71.09 15.02
CA HIS A 137 11.35 71.24 13.85
C HIS A 137 10.52 71.53 12.58
N PRO A 138 10.00 72.77 12.44
CA PRO A 138 9.09 73.15 11.36
C PRO A 138 9.76 73.16 9.97
N ARG A 139 11.10 73.18 9.90
CA ARG A 139 11.89 73.04 8.66
C ARG A 139 12.72 71.78 8.74
N ALA A 140 12.12 70.61 8.52
CA ALA A 140 12.82 69.34 8.64
C ALA A 140 14.08 69.23 7.73
N TYR A 141 14.19 70.01 6.64
CA TYR A 141 15.25 69.88 5.64
C TYR A 141 15.62 71.15 4.84
N GLN A 142 15.86 72.29 5.48
CA GLN A 142 16.51 73.42 4.79
C GLN A 142 17.57 74.07 5.67
N GLY A 143 18.80 73.57 5.57
CA GLY A 143 19.98 74.06 6.30
C GLY A 143 21.10 73.02 6.28
N THR A 144 22.04 73.21 5.36
CA THR A 144 23.14 72.30 5.01
C THR A 144 24.18 72.17 6.14
N THR A 145 24.05 71.17 7.01
CA THR A 145 25.18 70.55 7.76
C THR A 145 24.79 69.22 8.40
N TYR A 146 23.51 69.05 8.73
CA TYR A 146 23.01 67.81 9.33
C TYR A 146 22.78 66.75 8.25
N LYS A 147 23.63 65.72 8.20
CA LYS A 147 23.31 64.51 7.44
C LYS A 147 22.01 63.94 8.02
N PRO A 148 21.04 63.52 7.19
CA PRO A 148 19.94 62.69 7.65
C PRO A 148 20.45 61.63 8.61
N PRO A 149 19.81 61.38 9.77
CA PRO A 149 20.07 60.14 10.47
C PRO A 149 19.88 59.03 9.44
N LYS A 150 20.92 58.20 9.26
CA LYS A 150 20.86 57.08 8.31
C LYS A 150 19.55 56.36 8.62
N PRO A 151 18.65 56.17 7.64
CA PRO A 151 17.39 55.49 7.91
C PRO A 151 17.74 54.20 8.63
N LEU A 152 17.16 53.99 9.81
CA LEU A 152 17.39 52.78 10.57
C LEU A 152 17.08 51.63 9.63
N ARG A 153 18.08 50.80 9.35
CA ARG A 153 17.84 49.59 8.56
C ARG A 153 16.80 48.79 9.35
N PRO A 154 15.66 48.43 8.73
CA PRO A 154 14.68 47.62 9.43
C PRO A 154 15.39 46.35 9.92
N PRO A 155 15.11 45.92 11.16
CA PRO A 155 15.67 44.68 11.68
C PRO A 155 15.27 43.53 10.74
N ALA A 156 16.16 42.55 10.60
CA ALA A 156 15.82 41.34 9.87
C ALA A 156 14.65 40.64 10.59
N LEU A 157 13.61 40.30 9.84
CA LEU A 157 12.44 39.59 10.29
C LEU A 157 12.65 38.08 10.07
N ASP A 158 12.34 37.31 11.10
CA ASP A 158 12.25 35.86 11.00
C ASP A 158 10.78 35.48 10.72
N LEU A 159 10.52 35.00 9.50
CA LEU A 159 9.17 34.59 9.06
C LEU A 159 8.89 33.11 9.37
N GLN A 160 9.87 32.33 9.83
CA GLN A 160 9.69 30.89 10.06
C GLN A 160 8.56 30.57 11.05
N PRO A 161 8.47 31.21 12.24
CA PRO A 161 7.38 30.95 13.19
C PRO A 161 6.01 31.34 12.63
N ALA A 162 5.96 32.36 11.77
CA ALA A 162 4.74 32.85 11.13
C ALA A 162 4.05 31.76 10.29
N LEU A 163 4.85 30.97 9.56
CA LEU A 163 4.35 29.97 8.63
C LEU A 163 3.75 28.75 9.33
N CYS A 164 4.24 28.44 10.53
CA CYS A 164 3.71 27.37 11.37
C CYS A 164 2.36 27.72 12.01
N GLN A 165 2.03 29.01 12.14
CA GLN A 165 0.79 29.47 12.79
C GLN A 165 -0.24 29.94 11.76
N SER A 166 -1.42 29.32 11.73
CA SER A 166 -2.42 29.56 10.67
C SER A 166 -2.82 31.04 10.56
N ARG A 167 -3.02 31.73 11.70
CA ARG A 167 -3.40 33.15 11.75
C ARG A 167 -2.32 34.07 11.20
N GLU A 168 -1.08 33.89 11.65
CA GLU A 168 0.06 34.71 11.22
C GLU A 168 0.43 34.42 9.76
N ARG A 169 0.37 33.15 9.34
CA ARG A 169 0.48 32.77 7.93
C ARG A 169 -0.53 33.50 7.05
N GLN A 170 -1.81 33.52 7.43
CA GLN A 170 -2.83 34.26 6.66
C GLN A 170 -2.55 35.76 6.59
N ARG A 171 -2.12 36.36 7.70
CA ARG A 171 -1.72 37.78 7.76
C ARG A 171 -0.53 38.06 6.83
N LEU A 172 0.49 37.21 6.86
CA LEU A 172 1.67 37.31 6.01
C LEU A 172 1.30 37.21 4.52
N LEU A 173 0.50 36.21 4.15
CA LEU A 173 0.08 36.00 2.76
C LEU A 173 -0.75 37.18 2.22
N ARG A 174 -1.56 37.84 3.05
CA ARG A 174 -2.27 39.06 2.64
C ARG A 174 -1.33 40.20 2.29
N HIS A 175 -0.27 40.41 3.07
CA HIS A 175 0.72 41.45 2.81
C HIS A 175 1.52 41.18 1.54
N LEU A 176 1.85 39.90 1.29
CA LEU A 176 2.63 39.50 0.11
C LEU A 176 1.79 39.41 -1.17
N ARG A 177 0.45 39.44 -1.09
CA ARG A 177 -0.45 39.25 -2.24
C ARG A 177 -0.16 40.11 -3.46
N PRO A 178 0.20 41.41 -3.35
CA PRO A 178 0.53 42.24 -4.52
C PRO A 178 1.67 41.66 -5.37
N HIS A 179 2.54 40.85 -4.79
CA HIS A 179 3.68 40.25 -5.47
C HIS A 179 3.41 38.88 -6.12
N LEU A 180 2.17 38.38 -6.02
CA LEU A 180 1.81 37.04 -6.50
C LEU A 180 2.12 36.79 -7.98
N PRO A 181 1.81 37.69 -8.93
CA PRO A 181 2.09 37.42 -10.35
C PRO A 181 3.58 37.18 -10.63
N ALA A 182 4.45 37.99 -10.01
CA ALA A 182 5.90 37.85 -10.13
C ALA A 182 6.40 36.56 -9.47
N ALA A 183 5.91 36.24 -8.28
CA ALA A 183 6.28 35.02 -7.57
C ALA A 183 5.86 33.74 -8.33
N LEU A 184 4.67 33.73 -8.95
CA LEU A 184 4.23 32.58 -9.77
C LEU A 184 5.09 32.40 -11.02
N ALA A 185 5.53 33.49 -11.66
CA ALA A 185 6.44 33.41 -12.80
C ALA A 185 7.80 32.83 -12.39
N GLU A 186 8.33 33.23 -11.23
CA GLU A 186 9.58 32.71 -10.70
C GLU A 186 9.46 31.23 -10.28
N LEU A 187 8.37 30.83 -9.62
CA LEU A 187 8.11 29.42 -9.30
C LEU A 187 8.00 28.55 -10.57
N ALA A 188 7.38 29.07 -11.63
CA ALA A 188 7.33 28.37 -12.91
C ALA A 188 8.75 28.18 -13.50
N ALA A 189 9.61 29.20 -13.39
CA ALA A 189 11.01 29.12 -13.82
C ALA A 189 11.84 28.14 -12.97
N LEU A 190 11.48 27.93 -11.70
CA LEU A 190 12.05 26.90 -10.83
C LEU A 190 11.53 25.48 -11.14
N GLY A 191 10.63 25.32 -12.12
CA GLY A 191 10.13 24.02 -12.57
C GLY A 191 8.88 23.51 -11.84
N TYR A 192 8.18 24.35 -11.07
CA TYR A 192 6.92 23.95 -10.43
C TYR A 192 5.83 23.65 -11.47
N SER A 193 5.11 22.54 -11.28
CA SER A 193 4.08 22.09 -12.21
C SER A 193 2.89 23.07 -12.26
N PRO A 194 2.11 23.11 -13.36
CA PRO A 194 0.91 23.94 -13.46
C PRO A 194 -0.10 23.68 -12.32
N ALA A 195 -0.22 22.43 -11.87
CA ALA A 195 -1.07 22.06 -10.74
C ALA A 195 -0.59 22.71 -9.43
N ARG A 196 0.72 22.70 -9.16
CA ARG A 196 1.31 23.35 -7.98
C ARG A 196 1.14 24.87 -8.02
N LEU A 197 1.30 25.49 -9.19
CA LEU A 197 1.07 26.93 -9.38
C LEU A 197 -0.41 27.29 -9.15
N ALA A 198 -1.34 26.46 -9.62
CA ALA A 198 -2.76 26.63 -9.34
C ALA A 198 -3.05 26.50 -7.83
N SER A 199 -2.43 25.54 -7.14
CA SER A 199 -2.53 25.40 -5.68
C SER A 199 -1.99 26.62 -4.93
N ALA A 200 -0.85 27.18 -5.36
CA ALA A 200 -0.31 28.43 -4.79
C ALA A 200 -1.29 29.60 -4.96
N ASN A 201 -1.87 29.75 -6.15
CA ASN A 201 -2.86 30.79 -6.41
C ASN A 201 -4.13 30.59 -5.55
N GLN A 202 -4.61 29.36 -5.39
CA GLN A 202 -5.75 29.05 -4.52
C GLN A 202 -5.45 29.34 -3.04
N LEU A 203 -4.25 29.01 -2.56
CA LEU A 203 -3.81 29.32 -1.20
C LEU A 203 -3.83 30.82 -0.93
N MET A 204 -3.42 31.64 -1.92
CA MET A 204 -3.48 33.09 -1.86
C MET A 204 -4.90 33.66 -1.97
N ALA A 205 -5.76 33.05 -2.79
CA ALA A 205 -7.16 33.42 -2.87
C ALA A 205 -7.89 33.17 -1.54
N ARG A 206 -7.52 32.11 -0.80
CA ARG A 206 -8.08 31.81 0.52
C ARG A 206 -7.61 32.79 1.59
N SER A 207 -6.34 33.22 1.56
CA SER A 207 -5.80 34.16 2.55
C SER A 207 -6.44 35.56 2.47
N ALA A 208 -7.01 35.91 1.31
CA ALA A 208 -7.72 37.15 1.05
C ALA A 208 -9.01 37.35 1.84
N ARG A 209 -9.63 36.27 2.35
CA ARG A 209 -10.91 36.37 3.05
C ARG A 209 -10.71 37.11 4.39
N PRO A 210 -11.59 38.06 4.77
CA PRO A 210 -11.50 38.76 6.05
C PRO A 210 -11.47 37.76 7.22
N LEU A 211 -10.62 38.01 8.21
CA LEU A 211 -10.54 37.22 9.46
C LEU A 211 -11.75 37.49 10.39
N GLU A 212 -12.60 38.48 10.07
CA GLU A 212 -13.47 39.16 11.03
C GLU A 212 -14.90 38.63 11.14
N THR A 213 -15.33 37.71 10.28
CA THR A 213 -16.50 36.90 10.60
C THR A 213 -16.04 35.78 11.52
N GLY A 214 -16.09 36.03 12.84
CA GLY A 214 -15.96 35.01 13.89
C GLY A 214 -17.07 33.96 13.90
N LEU A 215 -17.88 33.89 12.84
CA LEU A 215 -18.63 32.70 12.50
C LEU A 215 -17.75 31.83 11.60
N PRO A 216 -17.59 30.52 11.86
CA PRO A 216 -16.95 29.61 10.92
C PRO A 216 -17.69 29.70 9.57
N ASP A 217 -17.06 30.39 8.63
CA ASP A 217 -17.65 30.80 7.35
C ASP A 217 -17.87 29.56 6.47
N HIS A 218 -19.09 29.01 6.62
CA HIS A 218 -19.94 28.32 5.66
C HIS A 218 -19.37 27.07 4.97
N VAL A 219 -19.90 25.85 5.15
CA VAL A 219 -21.33 25.44 5.01
C VAL A 219 -22.02 26.00 3.75
N SER A 220 -21.26 26.36 2.71
CA SER A 220 -21.82 26.62 1.37
C SER A 220 -20.94 25.94 0.33
N HIS A 221 -21.07 24.65 0.00
CA HIS A 221 -22.07 23.63 0.28
C HIS A 221 -21.32 22.32 0.63
N ASN A 222 -21.84 21.54 1.58
CA ASN A 222 -21.26 20.32 2.18
C ASN A 222 -20.20 20.55 3.27
N SER A 223 -20.70 20.93 4.45
CA SER A 223 -20.09 20.83 5.78
C SER A 223 -19.08 19.67 5.94
N MET A 224 -17.80 19.96 5.73
CA MET A 224 -16.72 19.12 6.26
C MET A 224 -15.90 19.95 7.23
N SER A 225 -15.80 19.46 8.46
CA SER A 225 -14.77 19.86 9.41
C SER A 225 -13.40 19.88 8.72
N PRO A 226 -12.47 20.75 9.14
CA PRO A 226 -11.11 20.73 8.59
C PRO A 226 -10.56 19.30 8.64
N PRO A 227 -9.85 18.84 7.60
CA PRO A 227 -9.31 17.48 7.58
C PRO A 227 -8.39 17.26 8.79
N PRO A 228 -8.42 16.06 9.41
CA PRO A 228 -7.57 15.77 10.57
C PRO A 228 -6.09 16.05 10.26
N LEU A 229 -5.34 16.57 11.23
CA LEU A 229 -3.92 16.87 11.04
C LEU A 229 -3.12 15.63 10.62
N LEU A 230 -3.45 14.47 11.18
CA LEU A 230 -2.81 13.21 10.81
C LEU A 230 -3.04 12.85 9.34
N PHE A 231 -4.20 13.16 8.76
CA PHE A 231 -4.43 12.99 7.33
C PHE A 231 -3.54 13.91 6.49
N LEU A 232 -3.41 15.17 6.93
CA LEU A 232 -2.54 16.15 6.30
C LEU A 232 -1.07 15.74 6.37
N HIS A 233 -0.65 15.06 7.44
CA HIS A 233 0.72 14.56 7.59
C HIS A 233 0.97 13.27 6.81
N SER A 234 0.06 12.30 6.82
CA SER A 234 0.39 10.96 6.33
C SER A 234 -0.03 10.69 4.88
N LEU A 235 -1.10 11.33 4.40
CA LEU A 235 -1.69 11.01 3.08
C LEU A 235 -1.70 12.21 2.14
N PHE A 236 -2.11 13.38 2.64
CA PHE A 236 -2.32 14.57 1.80
C PHE A 236 -1.14 14.94 0.89
N PRO A 237 0.13 14.88 1.30
CA PRO A 237 1.24 15.28 0.43
C PRO A 237 1.27 14.47 -0.87
N SER A 238 0.97 13.17 -0.80
CA SER A 238 0.94 12.24 -1.94
C SER A 238 -0.28 12.42 -2.85
N ILE A 239 -1.34 13.07 -2.39
CA ILE A 239 -2.59 13.28 -3.14
C ILE A 239 -2.93 14.76 -3.36
N SER A 240 -2.03 15.67 -2.97
CA SER A 240 -2.27 17.12 -2.99
C SER A 240 -2.52 17.69 -4.39
N GLU A 241 -2.08 16.97 -5.43
CA GLU A 241 -2.26 17.31 -6.83
C GLU A 241 -3.50 16.69 -7.47
N LEU A 242 -4.22 15.81 -6.74
CA LEU A 242 -5.44 15.18 -7.25
C LEU A 242 -6.63 16.15 -7.26
N PRO A 243 -7.65 15.88 -8.10
CA PRO A 243 -8.94 16.58 -8.03
C PRO A 243 -9.54 16.53 -6.62
N ALA A 244 -10.27 17.58 -6.24
CA ALA A 244 -10.87 17.70 -4.91
C ALA A 244 -11.84 16.53 -4.57
N PHE A 245 -12.49 15.93 -5.58
CA PHE A 245 -13.32 14.74 -5.38
C PHE A 245 -12.51 13.54 -4.89
N ASP A 246 -11.32 13.30 -5.47
CA ASP A 246 -10.46 12.19 -5.08
C ASP A 246 -9.85 12.43 -3.70
N ILE A 247 -9.44 13.66 -3.39
CA ILE A 247 -8.97 14.02 -2.04
C ILE A 247 -10.05 13.74 -0.99
N ARG A 248 -11.32 14.08 -1.27
CA ARG A 248 -12.45 13.74 -0.39
C ARG A 248 -12.66 12.24 -0.25
N ALA A 249 -12.47 11.47 -1.31
CA ALA A 249 -12.56 10.02 -1.25
C ALA A 249 -11.47 9.43 -0.35
N TYR A 250 -10.23 9.93 -0.41
CA TYR A 250 -9.17 9.53 0.52
C TYR A 250 -9.43 9.96 1.96
N LEU A 251 -10.05 11.13 2.17
CA LEU A 251 -10.46 11.56 3.51
C LEU A 251 -11.55 10.64 4.07
N ALA A 252 -12.50 10.19 3.23
CA ALA A 252 -13.50 9.20 3.63
C ALA A 252 -12.85 7.86 4.02
N VAL A 253 -11.87 7.39 3.25
CA VAL A 253 -11.05 6.21 3.58
C VAL A 253 -10.33 6.39 4.92
N PHE A 254 -9.74 7.57 5.16
CA PHE A 254 -9.05 7.87 6.42
C PHE A 254 -9.97 7.70 7.63
N HIS A 255 -11.20 8.19 7.53
CA HIS A 255 -12.21 8.05 8.58
C HIS A 255 -12.76 6.62 8.70
N SER A 256 -13.09 5.97 7.58
CA SER A 256 -13.70 4.62 7.60
C SER A 256 -12.75 3.55 8.16
N LEU A 257 -11.45 3.76 8.01
CA LEU A 257 -10.42 2.86 8.53
C LEU A 257 -9.91 3.25 9.92
N SER A 258 -10.44 4.31 10.54
CA SER A 258 -9.97 4.85 11.82
C SER A 258 -8.45 5.08 11.84
N LEU A 259 -7.89 5.64 10.74
CA LEU A 259 -6.43 5.81 10.61
C LEU A 259 -5.83 6.78 11.63
N ALA A 260 -6.65 7.55 12.35
CA ALA A 260 -6.18 8.34 13.49
C ALA A 260 -5.63 7.43 14.61
N ASP A 261 -6.31 6.30 14.86
CA ASP A 261 -6.08 5.42 16.00
C ASP A 261 -5.12 4.26 15.68
N ASP A 262 -4.91 3.96 14.39
CA ASP A 262 -4.00 2.90 13.93
C ASP A 262 -2.76 3.50 13.22
N PRO A 263 -1.65 3.76 13.93
CA PRO A 263 -0.45 4.33 13.34
C PRO A 263 0.25 3.36 12.36
N ALA A 264 0.10 2.05 12.54
CA ALA A 264 0.73 1.05 11.68
C ALA A 264 0.00 0.97 10.33
N LEU A 265 -1.33 0.91 10.35
CA LEU A 265 -2.15 0.96 9.14
C LEU A 265 -1.97 2.30 8.41
N ARG A 266 -1.96 3.41 9.14
CA ARG A 266 -1.72 4.74 8.58
C ARG A 266 -0.36 4.82 7.88
N ALA A 267 0.68 4.25 8.48
CA ALA A 267 2.01 4.21 7.89
C ALA A 267 2.02 3.36 6.60
N ALA A 268 1.40 2.17 6.62
CA ALA A 268 1.31 1.27 5.47
C ALA A 268 0.49 1.89 4.31
N LEU A 269 -0.67 2.49 4.60
CA LEU A 269 -1.48 3.17 3.59
C LEU A 269 -0.83 4.46 3.07
N GLY A 270 -0.16 5.22 3.94
CA GLY A 270 0.66 6.37 3.55
C GLY A 270 1.67 5.97 2.49
N ARG A 271 2.36 4.86 2.71
CA ARG A 271 3.28 4.28 1.73
C ARG A 271 2.55 3.89 0.44
N LEU A 272 1.46 3.15 0.51
CA LEU A 272 0.69 2.72 -0.66
C LEU A 272 0.28 3.91 -1.55
N VAL A 273 -0.28 4.97 -0.94
CA VAL A 273 -0.71 6.17 -1.64
C VAL A 273 0.47 6.96 -2.20
N SER A 274 1.62 6.97 -1.52
CA SER A 274 2.85 7.61 -2.00
C SER A 274 3.46 6.90 -3.22
N LEU A 275 3.24 5.58 -3.36
CA LEU A 275 3.74 4.81 -4.50
C LEU A 275 2.88 5.05 -5.75
N ARG A 276 1.57 5.06 -5.57
CA ARG A 276 0.59 5.34 -6.61
C ARG A 276 -0.65 6.00 -6.03
N ASN A 277 -1.09 7.09 -6.64
CA ASN A 277 -2.30 7.82 -6.29
C ASN A 277 -3.36 7.69 -7.41
N THR A 278 -3.60 6.44 -7.84
CA THR A 278 -4.48 6.11 -8.96
C THR A 278 -5.86 5.63 -8.47
N PRO A 279 -6.90 5.56 -9.33
CA PRO A 279 -8.19 4.96 -8.98
C PRO A 279 -8.05 3.53 -8.44
N LEU A 280 -7.05 2.79 -8.93
CA LEU A 280 -6.70 1.46 -8.47
C LEU A 280 -6.30 1.44 -6.99
N THR A 281 -5.43 2.36 -6.59
CA THR A 281 -5.01 2.50 -5.18
C THR A 281 -6.22 2.76 -4.28
N ARG A 282 -7.16 3.58 -4.74
CA ARG A 282 -8.40 3.85 -3.98
C ARG A 282 -9.27 2.60 -3.85
N ALA A 283 -9.40 1.79 -4.90
CA ALA A 283 -10.13 0.53 -4.83
C ALA A 283 -9.51 -0.41 -3.78
N TRP A 284 -8.17 -0.53 -3.75
CA TRP A 284 -7.47 -1.27 -2.71
C TRP A 284 -7.74 -0.71 -1.30
N CYS A 285 -7.72 0.61 -1.12
CA CYS A 285 -8.06 1.22 0.17
C CYS A 285 -9.49 0.89 0.64
N GLN A 286 -10.44 0.74 -0.30
CA GLN A 286 -11.81 0.33 0.02
C GLN A 286 -11.88 -1.14 0.44
N ILE A 287 -11.16 -2.01 -0.25
CA ILE A 287 -11.07 -3.45 0.10
C ILE A 287 -10.46 -3.64 1.50
N VAL A 288 -9.45 -2.85 1.85
CA VAL A 288 -8.87 -2.86 3.20
C VAL A 288 -9.94 -2.62 4.28
N ALA A 289 -10.97 -1.83 3.98
CA ALA A 289 -12.05 -1.56 4.93
C ALA A 289 -12.93 -2.79 5.20
N TRP A 290 -12.97 -3.75 4.28
CA TRP A 290 -13.72 -5.00 4.42
C TRP A 290 -13.01 -6.00 5.35
N PHE A 291 -11.72 -5.83 5.63
CA PHE A 291 -11.02 -6.67 6.59
C PHE A 291 -11.28 -6.22 8.05
N PRO A 292 -11.30 -7.17 9.02
CA PRO A 292 -11.30 -6.86 10.44
C PRO A 292 -10.13 -5.96 10.83
N ALA A 293 -10.35 -5.02 11.77
CA ALA A 293 -9.38 -3.98 12.12
C ALA A 293 -7.97 -4.54 12.42
N GLN A 294 -7.89 -5.62 13.20
CA GLN A 294 -6.64 -6.27 13.59
C GLN A 294 -5.85 -6.92 12.43
N ARG A 295 -6.47 -7.10 11.27
CA ARG A 295 -5.90 -7.76 10.08
C ARG A 295 -5.45 -6.78 9.00
N ARG A 296 -5.98 -5.54 9.02
CA ARG A 296 -5.79 -4.54 7.96
C ARG A 296 -4.31 -4.19 7.72
N SER A 297 -3.55 -3.94 8.79
CA SER A 297 -2.14 -3.53 8.68
C SER A 297 -1.28 -4.62 8.05
N ALA A 298 -1.47 -5.86 8.48
CA ALA A 298 -0.77 -7.01 7.89
C ALA A 298 -1.13 -7.22 6.43
N PHE A 299 -2.42 -7.10 6.07
CA PHE A 299 -2.87 -7.18 4.68
C PHE A 299 -2.22 -6.11 3.79
N VAL A 300 -2.25 -4.83 4.19
CA VAL A 300 -1.65 -3.74 3.42
C VAL A 300 -0.15 -3.92 3.27
N ALA A 301 0.54 -4.39 4.33
CA ALA A 301 1.96 -4.67 4.25
C ALA A 301 2.28 -5.76 3.24
N GLN A 302 1.55 -6.88 3.23
CA GLN A 302 1.75 -7.93 2.24
C GLN A 302 1.34 -7.51 0.83
N LEU A 303 0.28 -6.70 0.68
CA LEU A 303 -0.14 -6.10 -0.58
C LEU A 303 1.01 -5.28 -1.22
N LEU A 304 1.73 -4.52 -0.39
CA LEU A 304 2.87 -3.71 -0.81
C LEU A 304 4.08 -4.56 -1.18
N GLU A 305 4.47 -5.52 -0.32
CA GLU A 305 5.65 -6.35 -0.53
C GLU A 305 5.47 -7.39 -1.66
N SER A 306 4.24 -7.81 -1.95
CA SER A 306 3.94 -8.66 -3.11
C SER A 306 3.85 -7.89 -4.43
N GLY A 307 3.71 -6.56 -4.39
CA GLY A 307 3.46 -5.73 -5.56
C GLY A 307 2.03 -5.85 -6.12
N THR A 308 1.15 -6.59 -5.46
CA THR A 308 -0.21 -6.89 -5.94
C THR A 308 -1.09 -5.65 -6.06
N TYR A 309 -0.74 -4.55 -5.38
CA TYR A 309 -1.41 -3.25 -5.53
C TYR A 309 -1.39 -2.69 -6.98
N GLN A 310 -0.56 -3.25 -7.86
CA GLN A 310 -0.49 -2.87 -9.27
C GLN A 310 -1.56 -3.57 -10.13
N HIS A 311 -2.23 -4.59 -9.61
CA HIS A 311 -3.26 -5.36 -10.30
C HIS A 311 -4.67 -4.88 -9.91
N ASP A 312 -5.61 -5.01 -10.85
CA ASP A 312 -7.01 -4.67 -10.67
C ASP A 312 -7.68 -5.57 -9.63
N PRO A 313 -8.20 -5.02 -8.52
CA PRO A 313 -8.87 -5.83 -7.52
C PRO A 313 -10.36 -6.04 -7.80
N GLN A 314 -10.87 -5.75 -9.01
CA GLN A 314 -12.30 -5.90 -9.35
C GLN A 314 -12.92 -7.27 -9.00
N HIS A 315 -12.11 -8.34 -8.94
CA HIS A 315 -12.56 -9.68 -8.58
C HIS A 315 -12.58 -9.95 -7.06
N VAL A 316 -11.97 -9.08 -6.27
CA VAL A 316 -12.05 -9.11 -4.81
C VAL A 316 -13.36 -8.43 -4.42
N THR A 317 -14.38 -9.22 -4.09
CA THR A 317 -15.66 -8.72 -3.60
C THR A 317 -15.73 -8.78 -2.07
N LEU A 318 -16.77 -8.17 -1.48
CA LEU A 318 -16.99 -8.26 -0.04
C LEU A 318 -17.20 -9.71 0.40
N GLU A 319 -17.95 -10.49 -0.37
CA GLU A 319 -18.22 -11.91 -0.08
C GLU A 319 -16.93 -12.74 -0.08
N VAL A 320 -16.02 -12.47 -1.02
CA VAL A 320 -14.70 -13.12 -1.06
C VAL A 320 -13.88 -12.79 0.19
N VAL A 321 -13.91 -11.54 0.65
CA VAL A 321 -13.18 -11.11 1.85
C VAL A 321 -13.80 -11.68 3.13
N ASP A 322 -15.13 -11.71 3.23
CA ASP A 322 -15.83 -12.29 4.37
C ASP A 322 -15.56 -13.79 4.48
N GLU A 323 -15.65 -14.51 3.37
CA GLU A 323 -15.35 -15.93 3.32
C GLU A 323 -13.87 -16.21 3.64
N PHE A 324 -12.95 -15.43 3.05
CA PHE A 324 -11.53 -15.54 3.38
C PHE A 324 -11.29 -15.37 4.88
N ASN A 325 -11.91 -14.37 5.52
CA ASN A 325 -11.74 -14.12 6.94
C ASN A 325 -12.31 -15.25 7.81
N LEU A 326 -13.43 -15.86 7.38
CA LEU A 326 -14.05 -17.00 8.05
C LEU A 326 -13.15 -18.24 8.02
N LEU A 327 -12.53 -18.52 6.87
CA LEU A 327 -11.70 -19.71 6.66
C LEU A 327 -10.30 -19.56 7.27
N THR A 328 -9.82 -18.33 7.46
CA THR A 328 -8.43 -18.10 7.81
C THR A 328 -8.28 -17.86 9.31
N PRO A 329 -7.77 -18.83 10.10
CA PRO A 329 -7.43 -18.59 11.50
C PRO A 329 -6.21 -17.67 11.63
N ASP A 330 -6.05 -17.02 12.78
CA ASP A 330 -4.96 -16.04 12.99
C ASP A 330 -3.57 -16.68 12.84
N THR A 331 -3.42 -17.97 13.14
CA THR A 331 -2.15 -18.72 12.98
C THR A 331 -1.70 -18.84 11.52
N HIS A 332 -2.63 -18.90 10.58
CA HIS A 332 -2.36 -19.04 9.14
C HIS A 332 -2.57 -17.76 8.34
N TYR A 333 -3.07 -16.70 8.98
CA TYR A 333 -3.46 -15.46 8.31
C TYR A 333 -2.40 -14.92 7.37
N ASN A 334 -1.16 -14.84 7.83
CA ASN A 334 -0.11 -14.25 7.01
C ASN A 334 0.24 -15.09 5.78
N GLU A 335 0.26 -16.41 5.92
CA GLU A 335 0.54 -17.33 4.80
C GLU A 335 -0.59 -17.28 3.77
N TRP A 336 -1.84 -17.29 4.23
CA TRP A 336 -2.99 -17.35 3.33
C TRP A 336 -3.30 -16.01 2.66
N VAL A 337 -2.99 -14.88 3.30
CA VAL A 337 -2.99 -13.57 2.61
C VAL A 337 -1.98 -13.56 1.47
N SER A 338 -0.79 -14.14 1.67
CA SER A 338 0.21 -14.23 0.60
C SER A 338 -0.29 -15.06 -0.59
N LEU A 339 -0.98 -16.18 -0.33
CA LEU A 339 -1.63 -16.99 -1.38
C LEU A 339 -2.77 -16.23 -2.08
N LEU A 340 -3.61 -15.51 -1.33
CA LEU A 340 -4.67 -14.67 -1.89
C LEU A 340 -4.12 -13.62 -2.85
N LEU A 341 -3.10 -12.87 -2.42
CA LEU A 341 -2.45 -11.85 -3.24
C LEU A 341 -1.73 -12.46 -4.44
N GLU A 342 -1.12 -13.64 -4.27
CA GLU A 342 -0.52 -14.38 -5.38
C GLU A 342 -1.57 -14.81 -6.42
N ALA A 343 -2.75 -15.29 -5.99
CA ALA A 343 -3.84 -15.64 -6.88
C ALA A 343 -4.30 -14.43 -7.71
N ILE A 344 -4.49 -13.27 -7.07
CA ILE A 344 -4.85 -12.02 -7.75
C ILE A 344 -3.80 -11.65 -8.81
N ARG A 345 -2.52 -11.71 -8.44
CA ARG A 345 -1.40 -11.39 -9.34
C ARG A 345 -1.30 -12.34 -10.53
N LYS A 346 -1.60 -13.63 -10.33
CA LYS A 346 -1.58 -14.68 -11.35
C LYS A 346 -2.92 -14.83 -12.08
N GLU A 347 -3.92 -14.00 -11.76
CA GLU A 347 -5.28 -14.07 -12.30
C GLU A 347 -5.97 -15.44 -12.11
N VAL A 348 -5.65 -16.11 -11.00
CA VAL A 348 -6.27 -17.38 -10.58
C VAL A 348 -7.65 -17.12 -9.98
N SER A 349 -8.61 -18.01 -10.24
CA SER A 349 -9.96 -17.89 -9.70
C SER A 349 -9.94 -17.87 -8.17
N LEU A 350 -10.49 -16.80 -7.58
CA LEU A 350 -10.61 -16.69 -6.12
C LEU A 350 -11.56 -17.74 -5.54
N ALA A 351 -12.58 -18.16 -6.30
CA ALA A 351 -13.47 -19.25 -5.90
C ALA A 351 -12.72 -20.59 -5.82
N TYR A 352 -11.80 -20.84 -6.75
CA TYR A 352 -10.94 -22.03 -6.73
C TYR A 352 -9.98 -22.01 -5.53
N LEU A 353 -9.36 -20.85 -5.25
CA LEU A 353 -8.49 -20.68 -4.08
C LEU A 353 -9.26 -20.89 -2.76
N LEU A 354 -10.41 -20.24 -2.60
CA LEU A 354 -11.23 -20.35 -1.40
C LEU A 354 -11.70 -21.80 -1.18
N SER A 355 -11.96 -22.55 -2.25
CA SER A 355 -12.26 -23.99 -2.14
C SER A 355 -11.07 -24.78 -1.58
N GLY A 356 -9.84 -24.44 -1.96
CA GLY A 356 -8.63 -24.98 -1.34
C GLY A 356 -8.52 -24.64 0.15
N PHE A 357 -8.86 -23.40 0.53
CA PHE A 357 -8.89 -22.98 1.94
C PHE A 357 -9.93 -23.77 2.74
N ARG A 358 -11.14 -23.99 2.20
CA ARG A 358 -12.16 -24.84 2.82
C ARG A 358 -11.67 -26.27 3.03
N LEU A 359 -11.01 -26.86 2.03
CA LEU A 359 -10.44 -28.21 2.15
C LEU A 359 -9.34 -28.26 3.21
N ALA A 360 -8.47 -27.25 3.28
CA ALA A 360 -7.44 -27.15 4.32
C ALA A 360 -8.07 -27.11 5.72
N VAL A 361 -9.01 -26.18 5.98
CA VAL A 361 -9.68 -26.07 7.29
C VAL A 361 -10.41 -27.37 7.66
N THR A 362 -11.05 -28.02 6.71
CA THR A 362 -11.93 -29.18 6.98
C THR A 362 -11.12 -30.44 7.22
N PHE A 363 -10.07 -30.67 6.44
CA PHE A 363 -9.40 -31.97 6.36
C PHE A 363 -7.95 -31.95 6.84
N HIS A 364 -7.26 -30.82 6.74
CA HIS A 364 -5.86 -30.72 7.14
C HIS A 364 -5.49 -29.28 7.57
N PRO A 365 -5.95 -28.80 8.74
CA PRO A 365 -5.81 -27.40 9.14
C PRO A 365 -4.37 -26.88 9.14
N ASP A 366 -3.42 -27.76 9.48
CA ASP A 366 -2.00 -27.42 9.54
C ASP A 366 -1.27 -27.56 8.18
N ALA A 367 -1.99 -27.91 7.11
CA ALA A 367 -1.36 -28.09 5.81
C ALA A 367 -0.93 -26.76 5.21
N ARG A 368 0.22 -26.83 4.56
CA ARG A 368 0.68 -25.80 3.64
C ARG A 368 0.47 -26.31 2.23
N PHE A 369 -0.01 -25.45 1.36
CA PHE A 369 -0.23 -25.75 -0.06
C PHE A 369 0.13 -24.53 -0.88
N ALA A 370 0.33 -24.74 -2.17
CA ALA A 370 0.72 -23.68 -3.10
C ALA A 370 -0.20 -23.67 -4.31
N ILE A 371 -0.33 -22.50 -4.93
CA ILE A 371 -1.12 -22.34 -6.15
C ILE A 371 -0.31 -22.88 -7.33
N GLN A 372 -0.63 -24.12 -7.75
CA GLN A 372 0.00 -24.79 -8.89
C GLN A 372 -0.64 -24.40 -10.24
N GLY A 373 -1.85 -23.85 -10.23
CA GLY A 373 -2.58 -23.41 -11.43
C GLY A 373 -3.99 -22.92 -11.11
N ASP A 374 -4.89 -22.97 -12.09
CA ASP A 374 -6.28 -22.49 -11.98
C ASP A 374 -7.27 -23.55 -12.49
N CYS A 375 -8.36 -23.75 -11.77
CA CYS A 375 -9.46 -24.64 -12.17
C CYS A 375 -10.79 -23.94 -11.90
N ARG A 376 -11.27 -23.15 -12.87
CA ARG A 376 -12.47 -22.30 -12.70
C ARG A 376 -13.75 -23.08 -12.45
N ASP A 377 -13.83 -24.28 -13.01
CA ASP A 377 -15.00 -25.15 -12.88
C ASP A 377 -14.90 -26.07 -11.66
N PHE A 378 -13.92 -25.87 -10.77
CA PHE A 378 -13.77 -26.67 -9.55
C PHE A 378 -14.94 -26.46 -8.60
N ALA A 379 -15.48 -27.56 -8.07
CA ALA A 379 -16.50 -27.54 -7.02
C ALA A 379 -15.95 -28.26 -5.79
N TYR A 380 -16.02 -27.61 -4.64
CA TYR A 380 -15.57 -28.13 -3.34
C TYR A 380 -16.09 -29.56 -3.08
N ASP A 381 -17.38 -29.79 -3.31
CA ASP A 381 -18.06 -31.08 -3.11
C ASP A 381 -17.43 -32.25 -3.89
N THR A 382 -16.74 -31.96 -5.01
CA THR A 382 -16.09 -33.01 -5.83
C THR A 382 -14.99 -33.72 -5.05
N VAL A 383 -14.15 -32.97 -4.32
CA VAL A 383 -13.09 -33.55 -3.49
C VAL A 383 -13.65 -33.99 -2.15
N GLU A 384 -14.52 -33.19 -1.53
CA GLU A 384 -15.12 -33.52 -0.23
C GLU A 384 -15.80 -34.89 -0.25
N THR A 385 -16.66 -35.15 -1.24
CA THR A 385 -17.40 -36.42 -1.36
C THR A 385 -16.44 -37.60 -1.49
N LEU A 386 -15.35 -37.44 -2.26
CA LEU A 386 -14.33 -38.47 -2.39
C LEU A 386 -13.66 -38.74 -1.04
N ILE A 387 -13.19 -37.70 -0.34
CA ILE A 387 -12.49 -37.82 0.94
C ILE A 387 -13.37 -38.46 2.00
N LEU A 388 -14.63 -38.02 2.15
CA LEU A 388 -15.58 -38.58 3.10
C LEU A 388 -15.94 -40.04 2.81
N SER A 389 -15.71 -40.49 1.57
CA SER A 389 -15.94 -41.88 1.18
C SER A 389 -14.72 -42.78 1.45
N LEU A 390 -13.55 -42.23 1.79
CA LEU A 390 -12.35 -43.02 2.10
C LEU A 390 -12.51 -43.76 3.45
N PRO A 391 -11.78 -44.86 3.67
CA PRO A 391 -11.83 -45.61 4.93
C PRO A 391 -11.48 -44.75 6.17
N ASN A 392 -12.31 -44.80 7.21
CA ASN A 392 -12.11 -44.07 8.48
C ASN A 392 -10.96 -44.60 9.35
N ASP A 393 -10.48 -45.80 9.10
CA ASP A 393 -9.36 -46.44 9.82
C ASP A 393 -8.01 -45.82 9.47
N TYR A 394 -7.98 -44.82 8.59
CA TYR A 394 -6.78 -44.09 8.22
C TYR A 394 -6.82 -42.65 8.80
N PRO A 395 -6.01 -42.35 9.83
CA PRO A 395 -6.02 -41.03 10.48
C PRO A 395 -5.65 -39.88 9.53
N ASP A 396 -5.03 -40.18 8.38
CA ASP A 396 -4.56 -39.18 7.42
C ASP A 396 -5.40 -39.10 6.13
N ALA A 397 -6.65 -39.60 6.11
CA ALA A 397 -7.49 -39.51 4.91
C ALA A 397 -7.65 -38.06 4.41
N GLY A 398 -7.65 -37.08 5.33
CA GLY A 398 -7.70 -35.66 5.01
C GLY A 398 -6.47 -35.14 4.26
N TRP A 399 -5.32 -35.83 4.33
CA TRP A 399 -4.11 -35.45 3.60
C TRP A 399 -4.29 -35.49 2.09
N TYR A 400 -5.21 -36.30 1.55
CA TYR A 400 -5.46 -36.38 0.11
C TYR A 400 -6.23 -35.17 -0.44
N ALA A 401 -6.93 -34.40 0.40
CA ALA A 401 -7.82 -33.33 -0.05
C ALA A 401 -7.07 -32.24 -0.83
N LEU A 402 -5.97 -31.74 -0.27
CA LEU A 402 -5.19 -30.66 -0.87
C LEU A 402 -4.39 -31.09 -2.10
N PRO A 403 -3.68 -32.24 -2.12
CA PRO A 403 -3.05 -32.73 -3.33
C PRO A 403 -4.04 -32.94 -4.49
N LEU A 404 -5.24 -33.45 -4.24
CA LEU A 404 -6.27 -33.57 -5.28
C LEU A 404 -6.70 -32.20 -5.81
N TRP A 405 -6.92 -31.24 -4.92
CA TRP A 405 -7.20 -29.85 -5.30
C TRP A 405 -6.05 -29.28 -6.13
N GLU A 406 -4.80 -29.36 -5.67
CA GLU A 406 -3.62 -28.87 -6.40
C GLU A 406 -3.51 -29.46 -7.81
N ARG A 407 -3.77 -30.77 -7.96
CA ARG A 407 -3.78 -31.44 -9.27
C ARG A 407 -4.90 -30.92 -10.17
N CYS A 408 -6.07 -30.55 -9.64
CA CYS A 408 -7.14 -29.94 -10.43
C CYS A 408 -6.69 -28.63 -11.09
N GLY A 409 -5.92 -27.80 -10.38
CA GLY A 409 -5.36 -26.56 -10.93
C GLY A 409 -4.19 -26.80 -11.87
N GLN A 410 -3.41 -27.85 -11.63
CA GLN A 410 -2.21 -28.13 -12.41
C GLN A 410 -2.47 -28.86 -13.74
N LEU A 411 -3.49 -29.74 -13.79
CA LEU A 411 -3.68 -30.71 -14.86
C LEU A 411 -5.03 -30.51 -15.56
N SER A 412 -5.01 -30.32 -16.89
CA SER A 412 -6.22 -30.00 -17.64
C SER A 412 -7.28 -31.12 -17.59
N GLY A 413 -8.48 -30.77 -17.13
CA GLY A 413 -9.61 -31.67 -16.98
C GLY A 413 -9.38 -32.83 -16.00
N PHE A 414 -8.49 -32.67 -15.02
CA PHE A 414 -8.36 -33.60 -13.90
C PHE A 414 -9.61 -33.60 -13.01
N VAL A 415 -10.24 -32.43 -12.84
CA VAL A 415 -11.53 -32.33 -12.12
C VAL A 415 -12.63 -33.18 -12.77
N ASP A 416 -12.64 -33.30 -14.10
CA ASP A 416 -13.61 -34.12 -14.82
C ASP A 416 -13.41 -35.60 -14.54
N VAL A 417 -12.15 -36.04 -14.44
CA VAL A 417 -11.81 -37.42 -14.04
C VAL A 417 -12.38 -37.69 -12.66
N LEU A 418 -12.13 -36.81 -11.68
CA LEU A 418 -12.66 -37.00 -10.32
C LEU A 418 -14.19 -37.09 -10.29
N ARG A 419 -14.89 -36.36 -11.16
CA ARG A 419 -16.36 -36.38 -11.25
C ARG A 419 -16.90 -37.61 -11.97
N GLN A 420 -16.21 -38.07 -13.00
CA GLN A 420 -16.66 -39.17 -13.85
C GLN A 420 -16.33 -40.55 -13.26
N THR A 421 -15.27 -40.66 -12.47
CA THR A 421 -14.91 -41.90 -11.79
C THR A 421 -16.04 -42.34 -10.86
N GLU A 422 -16.53 -43.58 -11.06
CA GLU A 422 -17.58 -44.18 -10.24
C GLU A 422 -17.03 -44.70 -8.91
N TRP A 423 -16.58 -43.79 -8.04
CA TRP A 423 -15.85 -44.10 -6.80
C TRP A 423 -16.50 -45.17 -5.92
N HIS A 424 -17.83 -45.21 -5.90
CA HIS A 424 -18.62 -46.18 -5.12
C HIS A 424 -18.43 -47.64 -5.56
N ARG A 425 -17.98 -47.89 -6.81
CA ARG A 425 -17.71 -49.24 -7.33
C ARG A 425 -16.38 -49.81 -6.85
N PHE A 426 -15.47 -48.96 -6.36
CA PHE A 426 -14.22 -49.41 -5.76
C PHE A 426 -14.44 -49.78 -4.28
N PRO A 427 -13.88 -50.91 -3.81
CA PRO A 427 -13.74 -51.18 -2.39
C PRO A 427 -12.97 -50.03 -1.70
N PRO A 428 -13.26 -49.70 -0.43
CA PRO A 428 -12.67 -48.53 0.25
C PRO A 428 -11.13 -48.47 0.20
N THR A 429 -10.44 -49.61 0.36
CA THR A 429 -8.97 -49.70 0.28
C THR A 429 -8.44 -49.40 -1.13
N ILE A 430 -9.15 -49.86 -2.16
CA ILE A 430 -8.80 -49.64 -3.56
C ILE A 430 -9.09 -48.21 -3.98
N ARG A 431 -10.20 -47.62 -3.48
CA ARG A 431 -10.52 -46.20 -3.67
C ARG A 431 -9.35 -45.31 -3.24
N ARG A 432 -8.81 -45.56 -2.04
CA ARG A 432 -7.63 -44.87 -1.52
C ARG A 432 -6.41 -45.06 -2.41
N GLN A 433 -6.11 -46.30 -2.80
CA GLN A 433 -4.95 -46.60 -3.66
C GLN A 433 -5.08 -45.93 -5.03
N TYR A 434 -6.28 -45.88 -5.59
CA TYR A 434 -6.55 -45.21 -6.85
C TYR A 434 -6.43 -43.69 -6.74
N ALA A 435 -6.97 -43.08 -5.68
CA ALA A 435 -6.76 -41.65 -5.40
C ALA A 435 -5.26 -41.33 -5.23
N SER A 436 -4.54 -42.17 -4.48
CA SER A 436 -3.08 -42.06 -4.33
C SER A 436 -2.35 -42.19 -5.66
N PHE A 437 -2.77 -43.11 -6.53
CA PHE A 437 -2.24 -43.25 -7.88
C PHE A 437 -2.44 -41.97 -8.71
N LEU A 438 -3.64 -41.38 -8.69
CA LEU A 438 -3.94 -40.13 -9.40
C LEU A 438 -3.15 -38.92 -8.87
N ILE A 439 -2.77 -38.92 -7.60
CA ILE A 439 -1.96 -37.84 -6.99
C ILE A 439 -0.47 -38.04 -7.28
N ASN A 440 -0.01 -39.29 -7.20
CA ASN A 440 1.41 -39.67 -7.19
C ASN A 440 1.91 -40.27 -8.52
N PHE A 441 1.19 -40.09 -9.64
CA PHE A 441 1.67 -40.57 -10.94
C PHE A 441 2.89 -39.77 -11.48
N ILE A 442 3.37 -38.76 -10.74
CA ILE A 442 4.51 -37.92 -11.07
C ILE A 442 5.57 -38.11 -9.97
N GLN A 443 6.76 -38.56 -10.34
CA GLN A 443 7.86 -38.79 -9.39
C GLN A 443 8.98 -37.74 -9.48
N HIS A 444 9.26 -37.20 -10.69
CA HIS A 444 10.40 -36.32 -10.95
C HIS A 444 9.99 -34.89 -11.33
N ASP A 445 10.98 -33.99 -11.47
CA ASP A 445 10.89 -32.55 -11.83
C ASP A 445 10.21 -32.25 -13.18
N VAL A 446 9.43 -33.20 -13.70
CA VAL A 446 8.56 -33.05 -14.87
C VAL A 446 7.51 -32.00 -14.55
N SER A 447 7.67 -30.84 -15.19
CA SER A 447 6.83 -29.67 -14.98
C SER A 447 6.40 -29.07 -16.32
N GLY A 448 5.37 -28.22 -16.30
CA GLY A 448 4.89 -27.53 -17.48
C GLY A 448 4.39 -28.47 -18.57
N ALA A 449 4.92 -28.32 -19.79
CA ALA A 449 4.39 -28.98 -20.99
C ALA A 449 4.58 -30.50 -21.01
N GLU A 450 5.70 -31.03 -20.49
CA GLU A 450 5.94 -32.47 -20.44
C GLU A 450 4.99 -33.16 -19.45
N LEU A 451 4.72 -32.49 -18.33
CA LEU A 451 3.76 -32.98 -17.36
C LEU A 451 2.35 -33.08 -17.97
N GLU A 452 1.92 -32.03 -18.67
CA GLU A 452 0.62 -32.00 -19.34
C GLU A 452 0.54 -33.05 -20.47
N LYS A 453 1.65 -33.33 -21.16
CA LYS A 453 1.74 -34.40 -22.17
C LYS A 453 1.59 -35.78 -21.54
N LYS A 454 2.30 -36.06 -20.44
CA LYS A 454 2.17 -37.31 -19.67
C LYS A 454 0.74 -37.47 -19.17
N TRP A 455 0.19 -36.42 -18.56
CA TRP A 455 -1.18 -36.42 -18.06
C TRP A 455 -2.19 -36.73 -19.17
N ARG A 456 -2.06 -36.12 -20.35
CA ARG A 456 -2.96 -36.41 -21.48
C ARG A 456 -2.95 -37.89 -21.87
N ALA A 457 -1.78 -38.52 -21.88
CA ALA A 457 -1.66 -39.94 -22.19
C ALA A 457 -2.27 -40.82 -21.08
N VAL A 458 -1.98 -40.50 -19.81
CA VAL A 458 -2.59 -41.20 -18.65
C VAL A 458 -4.11 -41.07 -18.69
N LYS A 459 -4.63 -39.85 -18.82
CA LYS A 459 -6.06 -39.52 -18.91
C LYS A 459 -6.77 -40.32 -20.00
N ALA A 460 -6.15 -40.48 -21.17
CA ALA A 460 -6.71 -41.25 -22.28
C ALA A 460 -6.83 -42.75 -21.98
N CYS A 461 -5.99 -43.27 -21.07
CA CYS A 461 -5.98 -44.67 -20.65
C CYS A 461 -6.81 -44.94 -19.38
N LEU A 462 -7.26 -43.91 -18.65
CA LEU A 462 -7.95 -44.09 -17.36
C LEU A 462 -9.19 -44.98 -17.47
N PRO A 463 -10.09 -44.84 -18.47
CA PRO A 463 -11.25 -45.72 -18.57
C PRO A 463 -10.87 -47.20 -18.69
N GLN A 464 -9.86 -47.53 -19.52
CA GLN A 464 -9.40 -48.91 -19.66
C GLN A 464 -8.71 -49.42 -18.39
N LEU A 465 -8.03 -48.54 -17.64
CA LEU A 465 -7.43 -48.88 -16.36
C LEU A 465 -8.51 -49.16 -15.30
N GLU A 466 -9.57 -48.35 -15.25
CA GLU A 466 -10.71 -48.57 -14.36
C GLU A 466 -11.40 -49.91 -14.67
N ASP A 467 -11.66 -50.19 -15.96
CA ASP A 467 -12.21 -51.48 -16.42
C ASP A 467 -11.33 -52.67 -16.00
N LEU A 468 -10.01 -52.55 -16.16
CA LEU A 468 -9.05 -53.57 -15.75
C LEU A 468 -9.08 -53.82 -14.24
N ILE A 469 -9.14 -52.76 -13.43
CA ILE A 469 -9.23 -52.88 -11.96
C ILE A 469 -10.55 -53.58 -11.58
N HIS A 470 -11.66 -53.20 -12.20
CA HIS A 470 -12.97 -53.81 -11.92
C HIS A 470 -13.05 -55.28 -12.37
N ALA A 471 -12.40 -55.66 -13.47
CA ALA A 471 -12.32 -57.04 -13.93
C ALA A 471 -11.39 -57.92 -13.07
N THR A 472 -10.45 -57.30 -12.34
CA THR A 472 -9.49 -58.00 -11.48
C THR A 472 -10.16 -58.45 -10.18
N PRO A 473 -9.96 -59.71 -9.72
CA PRO A 473 -10.49 -60.16 -8.44
C PRO A 473 -10.02 -59.27 -7.29
N ALA A 474 -10.90 -58.98 -6.33
CA ALA A 474 -10.66 -58.01 -5.25
C ALA A 474 -9.32 -58.19 -4.52
N ALA A 475 -8.88 -59.43 -4.31
CA ALA A 475 -7.61 -59.76 -3.65
C ALA A 475 -6.35 -59.28 -4.41
N TYR A 476 -6.46 -59.00 -5.71
CA TYR A 476 -5.35 -58.61 -6.58
C TYR A 476 -5.44 -57.16 -7.08
N GLN A 477 -6.56 -56.46 -6.88
CA GLN A 477 -6.77 -55.09 -7.36
C GLN A 477 -5.66 -54.12 -6.90
N GLY A 478 -5.27 -54.20 -5.62
CA GLY A 478 -4.21 -53.35 -5.09
C GLY A 478 -2.82 -53.64 -5.67
N ARG A 479 -2.56 -54.89 -6.07
CA ARG A 479 -1.33 -55.26 -6.76
C ARG A 479 -1.28 -54.66 -8.17
N VAL A 480 -2.40 -54.72 -8.90
CA VAL A 480 -2.52 -54.10 -10.24
C VAL A 480 -2.25 -52.60 -10.16
N LEU A 481 -2.85 -51.90 -9.21
CA LEU A 481 -2.56 -50.47 -8.99
C LEU A 481 -1.10 -50.20 -8.65
N GLY A 482 -0.48 -51.04 -7.82
CA GLY A 482 0.95 -50.92 -7.49
C GLY A 482 1.86 -51.12 -8.70
N GLU A 483 1.58 -52.12 -9.54
CA GLU A 483 2.35 -52.38 -10.77
C GLU A 483 2.17 -51.25 -11.80
N LEU A 484 0.95 -50.73 -11.96
CA LEU A 484 0.66 -49.57 -12.82
C LEU A 484 1.36 -48.29 -12.33
N ALA A 485 1.35 -48.04 -11.02
CA ALA A 485 2.06 -46.92 -10.44
C ALA A 485 3.57 -47.04 -10.72
N GLY A 486 4.15 -48.22 -10.50
CA GLY A 486 5.55 -48.51 -10.81
C GLY A 486 5.91 -48.29 -12.28
N TYR A 487 5.03 -48.68 -13.21
CA TYR A 487 5.23 -48.44 -14.64
C TYR A 487 5.21 -46.94 -14.99
N LEU A 488 4.23 -46.19 -14.48
CA LEU A 488 4.17 -44.74 -14.71
C LEU A 488 5.34 -44.00 -14.06
N TRP A 489 5.89 -44.52 -12.98
CA TRP A 489 7.10 -43.99 -12.36
C TRP A 489 8.32 -44.16 -13.26
N GLN A 490 8.48 -45.33 -13.89
CA GLN A 490 9.58 -45.57 -14.85
C GLN A 490 9.50 -44.68 -16.11
N TRP A 491 8.33 -44.13 -16.44
CA TRP A 491 8.22 -43.17 -17.55
C TRP A 491 8.95 -41.85 -17.26
N ASP A 492 9.11 -41.46 -15.99
CA ASP A 492 9.79 -40.21 -15.64
C ASP A 492 11.32 -40.33 -15.63
N THR A 493 11.86 -41.55 -15.67
CA THR A 493 13.31 -41.79 -15.75
C THR A 493 13.76 -41.81 -17.21
N PRO A 494 14.56 -40.83 -17.68
CA PRO A 494 15.26 -41.00 -18.94
C PRO A 494 16.19 -42.20 -18.81
N GLU A 495 16.15 -43.13 -19.77
CA GLU A 495 17.08 -44.26 -19.81
C GLU A 495 18.53 -43.75 -19.63
N GLU A 496 19.22 -44.24 -18.61
CA GLU A 496 20.67 -44.07 -18.44
C GLU A 496 21.45 -44.80 -19.54
#